data_AF-A0A6P4ID94-F1
#
_entry.id   AF-A0A6P4ID94-F1
#
_cell.length_a   1.000
_cell.length_b   1.000
_cell.length_c   1.000
_cell.angle_alpha   90.00
_cell.angle_beta   90.00
_cell.angle_gamma   90.00
#
_symmetry.space_group_name_H-M   'P 1'
#
loop_
_entity.id
_entity.type
_entity.pdbx_description
1 polymer ?
#
loop_
_entity_poly.entity_id
_entity_poly.type
_entity_poly.pdbx_seq_one_letter_code
_entity_poly.pdbx_strand_id
1 'polypeptide(L)'
;MAKILFKTLGIYEAPPKSEAQRKVFHRLCSFIFQNTCTFVLMEIMGVDYQQFNTSLVPLFRGHTQAGSSIKSMEHYGQQIHSGGFFKFDYYNKLENLRRHGAVKPPQYNVSRVDCKVALYYAKNDRLTSDIDVVRLRNQLPNVILDYLIPDCNA
;
A
#
# COMPACT_ATOMS: atom_id res chain seq x y z
N MET A 1 -13.86 11.70 10.25
CA MET A 1 -15.18 11.01 10.37
C MET A 1 -15.08 9.48 10.26
N ALA A 2 -14.39 8.92 9.26
CA ALA A 2 -14.28 7.46 9.09
C ALA A 2 -13.68 6.69 10.30
N LYS A 3 -12.61 7.20 10.91
CA LYS A 3 -11.97 6.56 12.09
C LYS A 3 -12.92 6.42 13.28
N ILE A 4 -13.76 7.43 13.54
CA ILE A 4 -14.74 7.42 14.63
C ILE A 4 -15.81 6.37 14.33
N LEU A 5 -16.32 6.34 13.09
CA LEU A 5 -17.28 5.34 12.65
C LEU A 5 -16.75 3.90 12.82
N PHE A 6 -15.55 3.59 12.32
CA PHE A 6 -14.96 2.26 12.45
C PHE A 6 -14.72 1.87 13.91
N LYS A 7 -14.23 2.81 14.74
CA LYS A 7 -14.01 2.56 16.16
C LYS A 7 -15.32 2.32 16.92
N THR A 8 -16.37 3.08 16.65
CA THR A 8 -17.70 2.90 17.24
C THR A 8 -18.32 1.55 16.84
N LEU A 9 -18.05 1.09 15.61
CA LEU A 9 -18.45 -0.23 15.13
C LEU A 9 -17.54 -1.37 15.61
N GLY A 10 -16.50 -1.09 16.40
CA GLY A 10 -15.55 -2.09 16.88
C GLY A 10 -14.66 -2.70 15.79
N ILE A 11 -14.56 -2.05 14.62
CA ILE A 11 -13.76 -2.51 13.48
C ILE A 11 -12.37 -1.91 13.60
N TYR A 12 -11.39 -2.75 13.91
CA TYR A 12 -9.98 -2.36 14.08
C TYR A 12 -9.07 -2.88 12.96
N GLU A 13 -9.56 -3.82 12.14
CA GLU A 13 -8.84 -4.50 11.06
C GLU A 13 -9.60 -4.37 9.74
N ALA A 14 -8.88 -4.18 8.64
CA ALA A 14 -9.41 -4.16 7.30
C ALA A 14 -8.44 -4.79 6.28
N PRO A 15 -8.93 -5.68 5.39
CA PRO A 15 -10.10 -6.52 5.63
C PRO A 15 -9.87 -7.45 6.84
N PRO A 16 -10.90 -7.83 7.62
CA PRO A 16 -10.72 -8.74 8.74
C PRO A 16 -10.26 -10.12 8.26
N LYS A 17 -9.21 -10.67 8.87
CA LYS A 17 -8.74 -12.01 8.53
C LYS A 17 -9.72 -13.08 9.01
N SER A 18 -10.38 -13.75 8.07
CA SER A 18 -11.27 -14.89 8.36
C SER A 18 -11.17 -15.98 7.30
N GLU A 19 -11.16 -17.24 7.73
CA GLU A 19 -11.23 -18.41 6.82
C GLU A 19 -12.49 -18.38 5.96
N ALA A 20 -13.62 -17.91 6.50
CA ALA A 20 -14.86 -17.76 5.75
C ALA A 20 -14.69 -16.74 4.62
N GLN A 21 -14.09 -15.60 4.92
CA GLN A 21 -13.83 -14.55 3.95
C GLN A 21 -12.90 -15.05 2.83
N ARG A 22 -11.79 -15.70 3.18
CA ARG A 22 -10.89 -16.32 2.20
C ARG A 22 -11.63 -17.27 1.25
N LYS A 23 -12.46 -18.16 1.78
CA LYS A 23 -13.25 -19.12 0.97
C LYS A 23 -14.24 -18.40 0.05
N VAL A 24 -14.89 -17.34 0.54
CA VAL A 24 -15.82 -16.53 -0.25
C VAL A 24 -15.09 -15.84 -1.40
N PHE A 25 -13.99 -15.13 -1.14
CA PHE A 25 -13.23 -14.44 -2.19
C PHE A 25 -12.63 -15.41 -3.20
N HIS A 26 -12.14 -16.56 -2.76
CA HIS A 26 -11.67 -17.61 -3.66
C HIS A 26 -12.78 -18.07 -4.60
N ARG A 27 -13.96 -18.44 -4.08
CA ARG A 27 -15.11 -18.89 -4.90
C ARG A 27 -15.63 -17.82 -5.85
N LEU A 28 -15.73 -16.57 -5.37
CA LEU A 28 -16.14 -15.44 -6.20
C LEU A 28 -15.20 -15.28 -7.40
N CYS A 29 -13.89 -15.36 -7.17
CA CYS A 29 -12.91 -15.16 -8.23
C CYS A 29 -12.61 -16.40 -9.08
N SER A 30 -12.94 -17.62 -8.62
CA SER A 30 -12.75 -18.85 -9.41
C SER A 30 -13.92 -19.18 -10.33
N PHE A 31 -15.16 -18.90 -9.93
CA PHE A 31 -16.35 -19.37 -10.66
C PHE A 31 -17.31 -18.26 -11.09
N ILE A 32 -17.52 -17.22 -10.27
CA ILE A 32 -18.63 -16.28 -10.49
C ILE A 32 -18.17 -15.03 -11.26
N PHE A 33 -17.00 -14.49 -10.90
CA PHE A 33 -16.53 -13.18 -11.36
C PHE A 33 -15.03 -13.20 -11.71
N GLN A 34 -14.55 -14.25 -12.40
CA GLN A 34 -13.12 -14.41 -12.70
C GLN A 34 -12.52 -13.20 -13.44
N ASN A 35 -13.17 -12.76 -14.52
CA ASN A 35 -12.71 -11.61 -15.30
C ASN A 35 -12.73 -10.32 -14.49
N THR A 36 -13.80 -10.09 -13.71
CA THR A 36 -13.90 -8.91 -12.84
C THR A 36 -12.84 -8.91 -11.74
N CYS A 37 -12.57 -10.06 -11.11
CA CYS A 37 -11.53 -10.17 -10.10
C CYS A 37 -10.14 -9.88 -10.67
N THR A 38 -9.88 -10.34 -11.90
CA THR A 38 -8.64 -10.08 -12.64
C THR A 38 -8.55 -8.58 -12.95
N PHE A 39 -9.58 -8.01 -13.57
CA PHE A 39 -9.65 -6.60 -13.90
C PHE A 39 -9.39 -5.70 -12.67
N VAL A 40 -10.10 -5.95 -11.56
CA VAL A 40 -9.91 -5.18 -10.32
C VAL A 40 -8.49 -5.31 -9.78
N LEU A 41 -7.89 -6.50 -9.85
CA LEU A 41 -6.51 -6.70 -9.41
C LEU A 41 -5.52 -5.88 -10.27
N MET A 42 -5.67 -5.96 -11.59
CA MET A 42 -4.84 -5.21 -12.55
C MET A 42 -4.99 -3.70 -12.40
N GLU A 43 -6.21 -3.21 -12.23
CA GLU A 43 -6.48 -1.79 -12.06
C GLU A 43 -5.91 -1.21 -10.75
N ILE A 44 -5.71 -2.05 -9.73
CA ILE A 44 -5.10 -1.62 -8.47
C ILE A 44 -3.57 -1.69 -8.55
N MET A 45 -3.01 -2.75 -9.13
CA MET A 45 -1.57 -3.02 -9.08
C MET A 45 -0.79 -2.44 -10.27
N GLY A 46 -1.46 -2.22 -11.39
CA GLY A 46 -0.84 -1.96 -12.69
C GLY A 46 -1.28 -3.00 -13.71
N VAL A 47 -1.66 -2.54 -14.90
CA VAL A 47 -2.21 -3.42 -15.93
C VAL A 47 -1.07 -4.03 -16.74
N ASP A 48 -0.92 -5.36 -16.64
CA ASP A 48 -0.08 -6.16 -17.53
C ASP A 48 -0.61 -7.60 -17.59
N TYR A 49 -1.30 -7.93 -18.68
CA TYR A 49 -1.84 -9.29 -18.88
C TYR A 49 -0.81 -10.27 -19.44
N GLN A 50 0.32 -9.78 -19.98
CA GLN A 50 1.34 -10.63 -20.58
C GLN A 50 2.26 -11.22 -19.51
N GLN A 51 2.60 -10.44 -18.49
CA GLN A 51 3.49 -10.87 -17.40
C GLN A 51 2.79 -11.65 -16.30
N PHE A 52 1.46 -11.64 -16.26
CA PHE A 52 0.69 -12.19 -15.15
C PHE A 52 -0.23 -13.34 -15.56
N ASN A 53 -0.03 -14.49 -14.94
CA ASN A 53 -0.90 -15.65 -15.13
C ASN A 53 -2.25 -15.44 -14.44
N THR A 54 -3.26 -15.03 -15.20
CA THR A 54 -4.61 -14.73 -14.71
C THR A 54 -5.34 -15.94 -14.11
N SER A 55 -4.90 -17.16 -14.42
CA SER A 55 -5.45 -18.38 -13.79
C SER A 55 -5.10 -18.48 -12.30
N LEU A 56 -4.10 -17.73 -11.82
CA LEU A 56 -3.72 -17.67 -10.41
C LEU A 56 -4.52 -16.63 -9.61
N VAL A 57 -5.36 -15.80 -10.24
CA VAL A 57 -6.16 -14.77 -9.54
C VAL A 57 -6.98 -15.32 -8.39
N PRO A 58 -7.69 -16.46 -8.50
CA PRO A 58 -8.48 -16.99 -7.39
C PRO A 58 -7.62 -17.39 -6.18
N LEU A 59 -6.39 -17.86 -6.43
CA LEU A 59 -5.43 -18.17 -5.38
C LEU A 59 -4.99 -16.88 -4.69
N PHE A 60 -4.51 -15.89 -5.46
CA PHE A 60 -4.07 -14.61 -4.90
C PHE A 60 -5.18 -13.93 -4.11
N ARG A 61 -6.40 -13.84 -4.65
CA ARG A 61 -7.54 -13.18 -3.97
C ARG A 61 -7.97 -13.88 -2.68
N GLY A 62 -7.72 -15.18 -2.55
CA GLY A 62 -7.90 -15.90 -1.29
C GLY A 62 -6.86 -15.54 -0.23
N HIS A 63 -5.63 -15.19 -0.64
CA HIS A 63 -4.52 -14.98 0.30
C HIS A 63 -4.13 -13.51 0.52
N THR A 64 -4.44 -12.60 -0.40
CA THR A 64 -4.06 -11.18 -0.31
C THR A 64 -4.83 -10.42 0.78
N GLN A 65 -5.89 -11.01 1.34
CA GLN A 65 -6.68 -10.44 2.42
C GLN A 65 -6.16 -10.87 3.80
N ALA A 66 -4.86 -10.74 4.02
CA ALA A 66 -4.23 -11.06 5.30
C ALA A 66 -4.60 -10.07 6.43
N GLY A 67 -5.26 -8.97 6.08
CA GLY A 67 -5.70 -7.92 6.97
C GLY A 67 -4.60 -6.92 7.34
N SER A 68 -5.02 -5.72 7.72
CA SER A 68 -4.16 -4.65 8.22
C SER A 68 -4.97 -3.79 9.19
N SER A 69 -4.32 -3.05 10.07
CA SER A 69 -5.07 -2.19 11.00
C SER A 69 -5.73 -1.02 10.24
N ILE A 70 -6.91 -0.59 10.70
CA ILE A 70 -7.56 0.64 10.18
C ILE A 70 -6.60 1.84 10.31
N LYS A 71 -5.77 1.86 11.36
CA LYS A 71 -4.76 2.88 11.56
C LYS A 71 -3.71 2.90 10.45
N SER A 72 -3.32 1.74 9.91
CA SER A 72 -2.38 1.64 8.80
C SER A 72 -2.96 2.23 7.51
N MET A 73 -4.24 1.95 7.23
CA MET A 73 -4.94 2.54 6.08
C MET A 73 -5.09 4.06 6.22
N GLU A 74 -5.47 4.52 7.41
CA GLU A 74 -5.54 5.95 7.71
C GLU A 74 -4.16 6.62 7.56
N HIS A 75 -3.09 5.93 7.99
CA HIS A 75 -1.74 6.43 7.84
C HIS A 75 -1.30 6.55 6.38
N TYR A 76 -1.67 5.58 5.54
CA TYR A 76 -1.41 5.64 4.11
C TYR A 76 -2.11 6.86 3.49
N GLY A 77 -3.38 7.11 3.86
CA GLY A 77 -4.10 8.31 3.46
C GLY A 77 -3.46 9.61 3.94
N GLN A 78 -2.89 9.64 5.15
CA GLN A 78 -2.14 10.81 5.65
C GLN A 78 -0.89 11.10 4.81
N GLN A 79 -0.19 10.07 4.36
CA GLN A 79 1.00 10.22 3.51
C GLN A 79 0.61 10.77 2.14
N ILE A 80 -0.45 10.24 1.52
CA ILE A 80 -0.99 10.77 0.26
C ILE A 80 -1.36 12.25 0.42
N HIS A 81 -2.10 12.59 1.48
CA HIS A 81 -2.57 13.96 1.69
C HIS A 81 -1.44 14.96 1.98
N SER A 82 -0.42 14.53 2.74
CA SER A 82 0.71 15.39 3.11
C SER A 82 1.78 15.49 2.02
N GLY A 83 1.82 14.54 1.08
CA GLY A 83 2.86 14.45 0.04
C GLY A 83 4.25 14.10 0.58
N GLY A 84 4.35 13.58 1.82
CA GLY A 84 5.63 13.25 2.42
C GLY A 84 5.56 12.09 3.39
N PHE A 85 6.74 11.62 3.81
CA PHE A 85 6.87 10.45 4.66
C PHE A 85 6.96 10.84 6.14
N PHE A 86 5.81 11.02 6.78
CA PHE A 86 5.69 11.45 8.18
C PHE A 86 5.28 10.32 9.11
N LYS A 87 5.56 10.48 10.42
CA LYS A 87 4.92 9.64 11.44
C LYS A 87 3.41 9.86 11.45
N PHE A 88 2.67 8.91 12.03
CA PHE A 88 1.21 8.98 12.15
C PHE A 88 0.73 10.26 12.85
N ASP A 89 -0.20 10.98 12.22
CA ASP A 89 -0.89 12.11 12.83
C ASP A 89 -2.09 11.62 13.66
N TYR A 90 -2.08 11.92 14.95
CA TYR A 90 -3.20 11.60 15.84
C TYR A 90 -4.35 12.60 15.73
N TYR A 91 -4.22 13.64 14.89
CA TYR A 91 -5.16 14.76 14.75
C TYR A 91 -5.41 15.49 16.07
N ASN A 92 -4.48 15.36 17.01
CA ASN A 92 -4.54 15.98 18.32
C ASN A 92 -3.13 16.42 18.71
N LYS A 93 -2.98 17.73 18.94
CA LYS A 93 -1.71 18.38 19.25
C LYS A 93 -1.02 17.81 20.50
N LEU A 94 -1.78 17.56 21.56
CA LEU A 94 -1.26 17.03 22.82
C LEU A 94 -0.84 15.56 22.67
N GLU A 95 -1.62 14.77 21.94
CA GLU A 95 -1.29 13.36 21.70
C GLU A 95 -0.07 13.21 20.78
N ASN A 96 0.06 14.07 19.75
CA ASN A 96 1.26 14.14 18.93
C ASN A 96 2.47 14.56 19.77
N LEU A 97 2.34 15.58 20.61
CA LEU A 97 3.41 16.02 21.51
C LEU A 97 3.84 14.88 22.44
N ARG A 98 2.88 14.18 23.05
CA ARG A 98 3.14 13.05 23.96
C ARG A 98 3.87 11.89 23.28
N ARG A 99 3.55 11.59 22.02
CA ARG A 99 4.09 10.42 21.31
C ARG A 99 5.35 10.72 20.50
N HIS A 100 5.44 11.92 19.96
CA HIS A 100 6.49 12.29 19.00
C HIS A 100 7.43 13.37 19.54
N GLY A 101 7.13 13.98 20.68
CA GLY A 101 7.86 15.15 21.19
C GLY A 101 7.60 16.43 20.40
N ALA A 102 6.66 16.40 19.45
CA ALA A 102 6.34 17.53 18.57
C ALA A 102 4.83 17.60 18.29
N VAL A 103 4.32 18.82 18.18
CA VAL A 103 2.89 19.08 17.93
C VAL A 103 2.45 18.61 16.54
N LYS A 104 3.36 18.70 15.56
CA LYS A 104 3.21 18.12 14.23
C LYS A 104 4.02 16.82 14.16
N PRO A 105 3.53 15.76 13.50
CA PRO A 105 4.29 14.53 13.34
C PRO A 105 5.58 14.81 12.54
N PRO A 106 6.74 14.35 13.02
CA PRO A 106 8.00 14.57 12.33
C PRO A 106 8.10 13.70 11.07
N GLN A 107 8.88 14.17 10.10
CA GLN A 107 9.23 13.41 8.91
C GLN A 107 10.25 12.31 9.24
N TYR A 108 10.13 11.16 8.58
CA TYR A 108 11.20 10.15 8.60
C TYR A 108 12.39 10.66 7.79
N ASN A 109 13.57 10.65 8.40
CA ASN A 109 14.80 11.06 7.74
C ASN A 109 15.40 9.87 6.98
N VAL A 110 15.04 9.73 5.71
CA VAL A 110 15.50 8.64 4.84
C VAL A 110 16.99 8.73 4.51
N SER A 111 17.63 9.89 4.69
CA SER A 111 19.09 10.04 4.55
C SER A 111 19.87 9.33 5.65
N ARG A 112 19.20 8.80 6.68
CA ARG A 112 19.79 7.94 7.72
C ARG A 112 19.75 6.45 7.39
N VAL A 113 19.20 6.04 6.25
CA VAL A 113 19.27 4.64 5.79
C VAL A 113 20.73 4.31 5.49
N ASP A 114 21.29 3.34 6.19
CA ASP A 114 22.71 2.99 6.14
C ASP A 114 23.00 1.74 5.29
N CYS A 115 21.98 0.96 4.95
CA CYS A 115 22.11 -0.20 4.09
C CYS A 115 22.18 0.16 2.59
N LYS A 116 22.73 -0.76 1.79
CA LYS A 116 22.68 -0.67 0.32
C LYS A 116 21.24 -0.89 -0.15
N VAL A 117 20.73 0.00 -1.00
CA VAL A 117 19.36 -0.06 -1.52
C VAL A 117 19.37 -0.31 -3.03
N ALA A 118 18.59 -1.29 -3.47
CA ALA A 118 18.28 -1.50 -4.88
C ALA A 118 16.81 -1.14 -5.10
N LEU A 119 16.54 -0.24 -6.04
CA LEU A 119 15.19 0.21 -6.39
C LEU A 119 14.74 -0.48 -7.68
N TYR A 120 13.59 -1.15 -7.60
CA TYR A 120 12.87 -1.71 -8.73
C TYR A 120 11.48 -1.11 -8.73
N TYR A 121 11.06 -0.55 -9.86
CA TYR A 121 9.78 0.11 -10.01
C TYR A 121 9.36 0.07 -11.47
N ALA A 122 8.07 0.23 -11.76
CA ALA A 122 7.53 0.11 -13.12
C ALA A 122 6.74 1.35 -13.51
N LYS A 123 6.69 1.66 -14.81
CA LYS A 123 5.90 2.80 -15.32
C LYS A 123 4.39 2.62 -15.13
N ASN A 124 3.92 1.38 -15.15
CA ASN A 124 2.52 1.03 -15.00
C ASN A 124 2.11 0.75 -13.54
N ASP A 125 3.01 0.90 -12.55
CA ASP A 125 2.67 0.73 -11.13
C ASP A 125 1.74 1.87 -10.67
N ARG A 126 0.52 1.50 -10.28
CA ARG A 126 -0.53 2.45 -9.87
C ARG A 126 -0.50 2.82 -8.40
N LEU A 127 0.25 2.07 -7.58
CA LEU A 127 0.43 2.36 -6.16
C LEU A 127 1.70 3.19 -5.93
N THR A 128 2.73 2.96 -6.75
CA THR A 128 4.05 3.59 -6.64
C THR A 128 4.40 4.32 -7.92
N SER A 129 4.16 5.64 -7.96
CA SER A 129 4.61 6.44 -9.10
C SER A 129 6.14 6.45 -9.19
N ASP A 130 6.65 6.30 -10.41
CA ASP A 130 8.06 6.49 -10.75
C ASP A 130 8.62 7.83 -10.29
N ILE A 131 7.81 8.90 -10.30
CA ILE A 131 8.18 10.23 -9.79
C ILE A 131 8.53 10.16 -8.30
N ASP A 132 7.73 9.45 -7.51
CA ASP A 132 7.96 9.31 -6.08
C ASP A 132 9.16 8.41 -5.77
N VAL A 133 9.43 7.40 -6.59
CA VAL A 133 10.65 6.58 -6.49
C VAL A 133 11.89 7.43 -6.79
N VAL A 134 11.86 8.28 -7.82
CA VAL A 134 12.97 9.20 -8.12
C VAL A 134 13.20 10.19 -6.98
N ARG A 135 12.12 10.71 -6.37
CA ARG A 135 12.22 11.57 -5.17
C ARG A 135 12.88 10.83 -4.01
N LEU A 136 12.50 9.58 -3.76
CA LEU A 136 13.10 8.74 -2.72
C LEU A 136 14.58 8.46 -3.02
N ARG A 137 14.91 8.06 -4.25
CA ARG A 137 16.27 7.79 -4.73
C ARG A 137 17.20 8.98 -4.47
N ASN A 138 16.73 10.20 -4.70
CA ASN A 138 17.53 11.41 -4.48
C ASN A 138 17.79 11.73 -2.99
N GLN A 139 17.02 11.16 -2.07
CA GLN A 139 17.19 11.37 -0.63
C GLN A 139 17.96 10.24 0.07
N LEU A 140 17.99 9.06 -0.54
CA LEU A 140 18.72 7.89 -0.03
C LEU A 140 20.23 8.04 -0.27
N PRO A 141 21.09 7.71 0.71
CA PRO A 141 22.53 7.96 0.58
C PRO A 141 23.28 6.82 -0.14
N ASN A 142 22.68 5.65 -0.33
CA ASN A 142 23.37 4.43 -0.77
C ASN A 142 22.52 3.59 -1.74
N VAL A 143 22.04 4.21 -2.82
CA VAL A 143 21.36 3.49 -3.90
C VAL A 143 22.39 2.84 -4.81
N ILE A 144 22.41 1.51 -4.84
CA ILE A 144 23.35 0.72 -5.65
C ILE A 144 22.76 0.27 -6.98
N LEU A 145 21.43 0.34 -7.12
CA LEU A 145 20.70 0.02 -8.34
C LEU A 145 19.43 0.85 -8.40
N ASP A 146 19.16 1.40 -9.58
CA ASP A 146 17.96 2.18 -9.91
C ASP A 146 17.43 1.62 -11.23
N TYR A 147 16.44 0.72 -11.15
CA TYR A 147 15.95 -0.04 -12.30
C TYR A 147 14.46 0.17 -12.52
N LEU A 148 14.16 0.97 -13.56
CA LEU A 148 12.82 1.11 -14.09
C LEU A 148 12.52 -0.06 -15.03
N ILE A 149 11.53 -0.86 -14.66
CA ILE A 149 10.96 -1.92 -15.48
C ILE A 149 10.18 -1.25 -16.62
N PRO A 150 10.56 -1.51 -17.89
CA PRO A 150 9.83 -0.97 -19.04
C PRO A 150 8.42 -1.55 -19.10
N ASP A 151 7.45 -0.73 -19.51
CA ASP A 151 6.09 -1.21 -19.75
C ASP A 151 6.07 -2.05 -21.04
N CYS A 152 5.61 -3.30 -20.94
CA CYS A 152 5.49 -4.18 -22.09
C CYS A 152 4.29 -3.83 -22.99
N ASN A 153 3.44 -2.88 -22.57
CA ASN A 153 2.26 -2.44 -23.32
C ASN A 153 2.42 -1.05 -23.96
N ALA A 154 3.62 -0.45 -23.86
CA ALA A 154 3.95 0.86 -24.44
C ALA A 154 4.50 0.76 -25.87
#